data_AF-D3Z7R3-F1
#
_entry.id   AF-D3Z7R3-F1
#
_cell.length_a   1.000
_cell.length_b   1.000
_cell.length_c   1.000
_cell.angle_alpha   90.00
_cell.angle_beta   90.00
_cell.angle_gamma   90.00
#
_symmetry.space_group_name_H-M   'P 1'
#
loop_
_entity.id
_entity.type
_entity.pdbx_description
1 polymer ?
#
loop_
_entity_poly.entity_id
_entity_poly.type
_entity_poly.pdbx_seq_one_letter_code
_entity_poly.pdbx_strand_id
1 'polypeptide(L)'
;MGSPVQLSLLCVVLASLLLPGKGVFINRERANNVLARTRRANSFFEEFKKGNLERECMEEICSYEEVREIFEDDEKTKEYWTKYKDGDQCESSPCQNQGACRDGIGGYTCTCSEGFEGK
;
A
#
# COMPACT_ATOMS: atom_id res chain seq x y z
N MET A 1 11.95 22.38 -48.78
CA MET A 1 11.29 21.06 -48.66
C MET A 1 11.69 20.48 -47.31
N GLY A 2 10.73 20.11 -46.45
CA GLY A 2 11.05 19.49 -45.17
C GLY A 2 11.53 18.05 -45.36
N SER A 3 12.50 17.61 -44.55
CA SER A 3 12.92 16.20 -44.55
C SER A 3 11.78 15.30 -44.03
N PRO A 4 11.57 14.07 -44.55
CA PRO A 4 10.57 13.15 -43.99
C PRO A 4 10.82 12.86 -42.50
N VAL A 5 12.09 12.89 -42.06
CA VAL A 5 12.49 12.78 -40.65
C VAL A 5 11.91 13.90 -39.79
N GLN A 6 11.80 15.11 -40.34
CA GLN A 6 11.33 16.30 -39.63
C GLN A 6 9.81 16.28 -39.43
N LEU A 7 9.06 15.76 -40.41
CA LEU A 7 7.62 15.57 -40.30
C LEU A 7 7.26 14.45 -39.31
N SER A 8 8.01 13.33 -39.34
CA SER A 8 7.80 12.23 -38.38
C SER A 8 8.20 12.61 -36.95
N LEU A 9 9.26 13.40 -36.75
CA LEU A 9 9.58 13.99 -35.43
C LEU A 9 8.42 14.84 -34.91
N LEU A 10 7.83 15.68 -35.77
CA LEU A 10 6.70 16.54 -35.39
C LEU A 10 5.48 15.71 -34.97
N CYS A 11 5.17 14.64 -35.70
CA CYS A 11 4.11 13.70 -35.33
C CYS A 11 4.36 13.01 -33.98
N VAL A 12 5.60 12.60 -33.68
CA VAL A 12 5.95 11.98 -32.39
C VAL A 12 5.83 12.97 -31.24
N VAL A 13 6.31 14.21 -31.42
CA VAL A 13 6.19 15.27 -30.40
C VAL A 13 4.72 15.62 -30.15
N LEU A 14 3.92 15.82 -31.21
CA LEU A 14 2.48 16.06 -31.09
C LEU A 14 1.75 14.89 -30.43
N ALA A 15 2.06 13.63 -30.77
CA ALA A 15 1.48 12.47 -30.11
C ALA A 15 1.82 12.41 -28.62
N SER A 16 3.07 12.73 -28.23
CA SER A 16 3.48 12.75 -26.82
C SER A 16 2.88 13.92 -26.01
N LEU A 17 2.56 15.05 -26.65
CA LEU A 17 1.84 16.18 -26.05
C LEU A 17 0.32 15.94 -25.96
N LEU A 18 -0.24 15.09 -26.82
CA LEU A 18 -1.67 14.72 -26.84
C LEU A 18 -1.99 13.49 -25.97
N LEU A 19 -0.99 12.70 -25.58
CA LEU A 19 -1.16 11.67 -24.56
C LEU A 19 -1.38 12.36 -23.20
N PRO A 20 -2.51 12.13 -22.50
CA PRO A 20 -2.64 12.55 -21.12
C PRO A 20 -1.57 11.80 -20.33
N GLY A 21 -0.67 12.56 -19.68
CA GLY A 21 0.44 12.00 -18.94
C GLY A 21 -0.07 11.02 -17.88
N LYS A 22 0.14 9.72 -18.10
CA LYS A 22 -0.19 8.66 -17.14
C LYS A 22 0.80 8.70 -15.97
N GLY A 23 0.69 9.75 -15.15
CA GLY A 23 1.26 9.76 -13.82
C GLY A 23 0.69 8.55 -13.08
N VAL A 24 1.55 7.58 -12.77
CA VAL A 24 1.14 6.35 -12.07
C VAL A 24 0.95 6.72 -10.61
N PHE A 25 -0.19 7.33 -10.31
CA PHE A 25 -0.59 7.71 -8.96
C PHE A 25 -1.01 6.45 -8.19
N ILE A 26 -0.03 5.85 -7.50
CA ILE A 26 -0.24 4.70 -6.63
C ILE A 26 -0.84 5.21 -5.31
N ASN A 27 -1.95 4.60 -4.84
CA ASN A 27 -2.55 4.90 -3.54
C ASN A 27 -1.66 4.44 -2.38
N ARG A 28 -1.93 4.91 -1.15
CA ARG A 28 -1.09 4.62 0.02
C ARG A 28 -0.94 3.11 0.27
N GLU A 29 -2.03 2.33 0.16
CA GLU A 29 -1.97 0.87 0.31
C GLU A 29 -0.98 0.23 -0.67
N ARG A 30 -1.21 0.40 -1.97
CA ARG A 30 -0.38 -0.22 -3.02
C ARG A 30 1.04 0.34 -3.10
N ALA A 31 1.26 1.54 -2.57
CA ALA A 31 2.60 2.09 -2.41
C ALA A 31 3.40 1.33 -1.35
N ASN A 32 2.76 0.75 -0.32
CA ASN A 32 3.42 -0.11 0.68
C ASN A 32 4.11 -1.33 0.03
N ASN A 33 3.49 -1.89 -1.02
CA ASN A 33 3.98 -3.08 -1.73
C ASN A 33 5.07 -2.80 -2.78
N VAL A 34 5.31 -1.52 -3.11
CA VAL A 34 6.28 -1.09 -4.13
C VAL A 34 7.44 -0.29 -3.51
N LEU A 35 7.15 0.49 -2.47
CA LEU A 35 8.13 1.26 -1.72
C LEU A 35 8.56 0.48 -0.47
N ALA A 36 9.74 -0.12 -0.55
CA ALA A 36 10.40 -0.67 0.64
C ALA A 36 10.71 0.47 1.62
N ARG A 37 9.81 0.67 2.60
CA ARG A 37 10.10 1.48 3.78
C ARG A 37 11.29 0.86 4.52
N THR A 38 11.99 1.70 5.27
CA THR A 38 13.03 1.27 6.19
C THR A 38 12.81 1.97 7.51
N ARG A 39 13.13 1.30 8.62
CA ARG A 39 13.20 1.95 9.94
C ARG A 39 14.43 2.84 9.92
N ARG A 40 14.25 4.15 10.00
CA ARG A 40 15.37 5.09 10.18
C ARG A 40 15.97 4.83 11.55
N ALA A 41 17.27 5.05 11.70
CA ALA A 41 17.87 4.97 13.02
C ALA A 41 17.30 6.11 13.88
N ASN A 42 16.62 5.76 14.98
CA ASN A 42 16.09 6.72 15.94
C ASN A 42 17.12 7.81 16.21
N SER A 43 16.76 9.07 15.92
CA SER A 43 17.53 10.20 16.42
C SER A 43 17.62 10.12 17.94
N PHE A 44 18.67 10.69 18.54
CA PHE A 44 18.84 10.69 20.01
C PHE A 44 17.66 11.37 20.75
N PHE A 45 16.79 12.11 20.04
CA PHE A 45 15.55 12.70 20.55
C PHE A 45 14.27 12.14 19.90
N GLU A 46 14.34 11.02 19.18
CA GLU A 46 13.17 10.32 18.62
C GLU A 46 12.35 9.66 19.74
N GLU A 47 13.04 8.91 20.61
CA GLU A 47 12.46 8.11 21.71
C GLU A 47 11.87 8.96 22.85
N PHE A 48 12.13 10.27 22.86
CA PHE A 48 11.47 11.22 23.77
C PHE A 48 10.20 11.85 23.19
N LYS A 49 9.84 11.57 21.92
CA LYS A 49 8.54 11.95 21.34
C LYS A 49 7.49 10.96 21.81
N LYS A 50 6.24 11.40 22.01
CA LYS A 50 5.14 10.41 22.11
C LYS A 50 5.03 9.66 20.79
N GLY A 51 4.97 8.32 20.88
CA GLY A 51 4.77 7.42 19.76
C GLY A 51 3.53 7.79 18.94
N ASN A 52 3.59 7.54 17.64
CA ASN A 52 2.57 7.92 16.68
C ASN A 52 2.49 6.92 15.53
N LEU A 53 1.32 6.28 15.40
CA LEU A 53 1.06 5.22 14.43
C LEU A 53 1.32 5.63 12.97
N GLU A 54 1.04 6.89 12.61
CA GLU A 54 1.32 7.37 11.26
C GLU A 54 2.84 7.49 11.05
N ARG A 55 3.53 8.22 11.93
CA ARG A 55 4.99 8.45 11.89
C ARG A 55 5.82 7.16 11.89
N GLU A 56 5.59 6.28 12.86
CA GLU A 56 6.43 5.09 13.05
C GLU A 56 6.02 3.90 12.17
N CYS A 57 4.72 3.66 11.98
CA CYS A 57 4.23 2.46 11.29
C CYS A 57 3.70 2.70 9.86
N MET A 58 3.24 3.92 9.52
CA MET A 58 2.68 4.23 8.18
C MET A 58 3.63 5.06 7.30
N GLU A 59 4.58 5.80 7.87
CA GLU A 59 5.66 6.50 7.16
C GLU A 59 6.97 5.70 7.17
N GLU A 60 7.19 4.87 8.19
CA GLU A 60 8.38 4.01 8.39
C GLU A 60 8.03 2.52 8.61
N ILE A 61 9.00 1.70 9.03
CA ILE A 61 8.76 0.35 9.56
C ILE A 61 8.94 0.38 11.08
N CYS A 62 7.89 0.02 11.81
CA CYS A 62 7.94 -0.10 13.27
C CYS A 62 8.13 -1.56 13.72
N SER A 63 8.50 -1.72 14.99
CA SER A 63 8.62 -2.96 15.73
C SER A 63 7.45 -3.15 16.71
N TYR A 64 7.32 -4.36 17.28
CA TYR A 64 6.25 -4.69 18.22
C TYR A 64 6.24 -3.75 19.45
N GLU A 65 7.41 -3.34 19.94
CA GLU A 65 7.52 -2.46 21.11
C GLU A 65 7.04 -1.04 20.82
N GLU A 66 7.33 -0.49 19.64
CA GLU A 66 6.81 0.82 19.22
C GLU A 66 5.27 0.79 19.10
N VAL A 67 4.70 -0.30 18.58
CA VAL A 67 3.24 -0.51 18.57
C VAL A 67 2.68 -0.59 20.00
N ARG A 68 3.35 -1.31 20.91
CA ARG A 68 2.96 -1.43 22.32
C ARG A 68 2.98 -0.07 23.04
N GLU A 69 3.94 0.78 22.71
CA GLU A 69 4.08 2.15 23.25
C GLU A 69 3.07 3.15 22.65
N ILE A 70 2.51 2.85 21.48
CA ILE A 70 1.41 3.63 20.88
C ILE A 70 0.05 3.27 21.49
N PHE A 71 -0.23 1.98 21.70
CA PHE A 71 -1.55 1.51 22.13
C PHE A 71 -1.72 1.37 23.64
N GLU A 72 -0.63 1.22 24.40
CA GLU A 72 -0.63 1.04 25.87
C GLU A 72 -1.50 -0.18 26.34
N ASP A 73 -1.74 -1.14 25.43
CA ASP A 73 -2.72 -2.23 25.57
C ASP A 73 -2.29 -3.46 24.74
N ASP A 74 -2.09 -4.61 25.39
CA ASP A 74 -1.53 -5.82 24.75
C ASP A 74 -2.46 -6.47 23.72
N GLU A 75 -3.79 -6.43 23.91
CA GLU A 75 -4.73 -7.04 22.98
C GLU A 75 -4.79 -6.24 21.67
N LYS A 76 -4.92 -4.90 21.77
CA LYS A 76 -4.88 -3.99 20.61
C LYS A 76 -3.52 -4.02 19.90
N THR A 77 -2.43 -4.06 20.67
CA THR A 77 -1.06 -4.18 20.14
C THR A 77 -0.93 -5.44 19.28
N LYS A 78 -1.43 -6.58 19.78
CA LYS A 78 -1.38 -7.87 19.08
C LYS A 78 -2.29 -7.90 17.84
N GLU A 79 -3.51 -7.37 17.94
CA GLU A 79 -4.45 -7.28 16.81
C GLU A 79 -3.85 -6.43 15.68
N TYR A 80 -3.40 -5.21 16.00
CA TYR A 80 -2.74 -4.33 15.03
C TYR A 80 -1.47 -4.96 14.45
N TRP A 81 -0.58 -5.49 15.30
CA TRP A 81 0.69 -6.05 14.85
C TRP A 81 0.51 -7.23 13.89
N THR A 82 -0.49 -8.09 14.13
CA THR A 82 -0.74 -9.23 13.24
C THR A 82 -1.18 -8.76 11.86
N LYS A 83 -2.13 -7.81 11.75
CA LYS A 83 -2.50 -7.22 10.45
C LYS A 83 -1.35 -6.42 9.82
N TYR A 84 -0.58 -5.69 10.61
CA TYR A 84 0.60 -4.95 10.15
C TYR A 84 1.66 -5.88 9.55
N LYS A 85 1.82 -7.09 10.12
CA LYS A 85 2.87 -8.03 9.71
C LYS A 85 2.47 -8.96 8.56
N ASP A 86 1.20 -9.38 8.51
CA ASP A 86 0.65 -10.28 7.48
C ASP A 86 0.16 -9.54 6.23
N GLY A 87 0.01 -8.21 6.31
CA GLY A 87 -0.48 -7.36 5.23
C GLY A 87 -1.99 -7.43 5.02
N ASP A 88 -2.48 -6.78 3.96
CA ASP A 88 -3.88 -6.89 3.53
C ASP A 88 -3.96 -7.85 2.34
N GLN A 89 -4.52 -9.04 2.54
CA GLN A 89 -4.59 -10.05 1.48
C GLN A 89 -5.75 -9.78 0.51
N CYS A 90 -6.70 -8.92 0.90
CA CYS A 90 -7.79 -8.46 0.06
C CYS A 90 -7.37 -7.40 -0.98
N GLU A 91 -6.21 -6.74 -0.83
CA GLU A 91 -5.69 -5.78 -1.84
C GLU A 91 -5.59 -6.41 -3.25
N SER A 92 -5.32 -7.71 -3.33
CA SER A 92 -5.27 -8.47 -4.59
C SER A 92 -6.62 -8.66 -5.28
N SER A 93 -7.73 -8.26 -4.66
CA SER A 93 -9.12 -8.55 -5.08
C SER A 93 -9.37 -10.05 -5.34
N PRO A 94 -9.05 -10.96 -4.40
CA PRO A 94 -9.06 -12.40 -4.68
C PRO A 94 -10.47 -12.98 -4.86
N CYS A 95 -11.49 -12.32 -4.30
CA CYS A 95 -12.88 -12.79 -4.33
C CYS A 95 -13.55 -12.44 -5.67
N GLN A 96 -13.85 -13.47 -6.45
CA GLN A 96 -14.51 -13.34 -7.76
C GLN A 96 -16.03 -13.13 -7.61
N ASN A 97 -16.72 -12.88 -8.73
CA ASN A 97 -18.19 -12.84 -8.82
C ASN A 97 -18.88 -11.87 -7.83
N GLN A 98 -18.25 -10.71 -7.59
CA GLN A 98 -18.67 -9.68 -6.63
C GLN A 98 -18.72 -10.14 -5.16
N GLY A 99 -18.07 -11.26 -4.81
CA GLY A 99 -17.93 -11.71 -3.43
C GLY A 99 -17.15 -10.70 -2.58
N ALA A 100 -17.62 -10.45 -1.36
CA ALA A 100 -16.99 -9.51 -0.43
C ALA A 100 -15.78 -10.16 0.26
N CYS A 101 -14.60 -9.57 0.10
CA CYS A 101 -13.39 -10.00 0.77
C CYS A 101 -13.31 -9.51 2.22
N ARG A 102 -12.79 -10.34 3.12
CA ARG A 102 -12.40 -9.97 4.49
C ARG A 102 -10.96 -10.41 4.72
N ASP A 103 -10.09 -9.47 5.07
CA ASP A 103 -8.71 -9.75 5.44
C ASP A 103 -8.64 -10.45 6.80
N GLY A 104 -7.56 -11.19 7.06
CA GLY A 104 -7.43 -12.03 8.24
C GLY A 104 -6.00 -12.42 8.59
N ILE A 105 -5.86 -13.18 9.68
CA ILE A 105 -4.56 -13.64 10.18
C ILE A 105 -4.04 -14.74 9.25
N GLY A 106 -2.94 -14.47 8.54
CA GLY A 106 -2.35 -15.36 7.55
C GLY A 106 -3.19 -15.66 6.30
N GLY A 107 -4.29 -14.92 6.04
CA GLY A 107 -5.12 -15.14 4.84
C GLY A 107 -6.53 -14.54 4.89
N TYR A 108 -7.11 -14.36 3.70
CA TYR A 108 -8.44 -13.77 3.50
C TYR A 108 -9.60 -14.79 3.63
N THR A 109 -10.82 -14.29 3.73
CA THR A 109 -12.07 -15.04 3.58
C THR A 109 -13.00 -14.35 2.58
N CYS A 110 -13.52 -15.07 1.59
CA CYS A 110 -14.51 -14.57 0.64
C CYS A 110 -15.95 -14.87 1.09
N THR A 111 -16.80 -13.84 1.14
CA THR A 111 -18.26 -13.98 1.30
C THR A 111 -18.90 -13.94 -0.09
N CYS A 112 -19.28 -15.08 -0.64
CA CYS A 112 -19.84 -15.17 -1.99
C CYS A 112 -21.28 -14.65 -2.09
N SER A 113 -21.65 -14.16 -3.27
CA SER A 113 -23.04 -13.83 -3.63
C SER A 113 -23.89 -15.10 -3.80
N GLU A 114 -25.22 -14.98 -3.72
CA GLU A 114 -26.14 -16.10 -3.93
C GLU A 114 -25.90 -16.77 -5.30
N GLY A 115 -25.84 -18.11 -5.31
CA GLY A 115 -25.52 -18.90 -6.50
C GLY A 115 -24.02 -19.12 -6.76
N PHE A 116 -23.12 -18.57 -5.93
CA PHE A 116 -21.67 -18.79 -6.05
C PHE A 116 -21.08 -19.43 -4.78
N GLU A 117 -20.14 -20.35 -4.98
CA GLU A 117 -19.38 -21.03 -3.93
C GLU A 117 -17.88 -21.10 -4.29
N GLY A 118 -17.02 -21.30 -3.29
CA GLY A 118 -15.57 -21.34 -3.46
C GLY A 118 -14.81 -21.18 -2.14
N LYS A 119 -13.48 -21.10 -2.21
CA LYS A 119 -12.56 -20.79 -1.12
C LYS A 119 -11.44 -19.90 -1.62
#